data_AF-A0A7T3CLB8-F1
#
_entry.id   AF-A0A7T3CLB8-F1
#
_cell.length_a   1.000
_cell.length_b   1.000
_cell.length_c   1.000
_cell.angle_alpha   90.00
_cell.angle_beta   90.00
_cell.angle_gamma   90.00
#
_symmetry.space_group_name_H-M   'P 1'
#
loop_
_entity.id
_entity.type
_entity.pdbx_description
1 polymer ?
#
loop_
_entity_poly.entity_id
_entity_poly.type
_entity_poly.pdbx_seq_one_letter_code
_entity_poly.pdbx_strand_id
1 'polypeptide(L)'
;MKKMMLMMNMLSISGLPPMMGFLMKWMVLQASLNLKETMMMTLLIMITLITIYYYLRIMYSAMVMTNTETKWKIKNTFKNNKIMSINIISMMGLMLVSMIIMI
;
A
#
# COMPACT_ATOMS: atom_id res chain seq x y z
N MET A 1 0.82 -11.60 -12.67
CA MET A 1 1.53 -11.65 -11.37
C MET A 1 2.45 -10.45 -11.15
N LYS A 2 3.48 -10.17 -11.98
CA LYS A 2 4.36 -9.01 -11.75
C LYS A 2 3.62 -7.66 -11.65
N LYS A 3 2.62 -7.41 -12.50
CA LYS A 3 1.77 -6.20 -12.42
C LYS A 3 0.95 -6.13 -11.13
N MET A 4 0.41 -7.26 -10.66
CA MET A 4 -0.32 -7.35 -9.40
C MET A 4 0.60 -7.10 -8.19
N MET A 5 1.85 -7.58 -8.24
CA MET A 5 2.85 -7.27 -7.21
C MET A 5 3.21 -5.78 -7.20
N LEU A 6 3.42 -5.17 -8.37
CA LEU A 6 3.65 -3.72 -8.48
C LEU A 6 2.49 -2.94 -7.86
N MET A 7 1.26 -3.33 -8.16
CA MET A 7 0.06 -2.73 -7.59
C MET A 7 0.02 -2.85 -6.06
N MET A 8 0.22 -4.05 -5.51
CA MET A 8 0.24 -4.25 -4.05
C MET A 8 1.31 -3.39 -3.37
N ASN A 9 2.48 -3.26 -3.98
CA ASN A 9 3.58 -2.47 -3.43
C ASN A 9 3.30 -0.95 -3.51
N MET A 10 2.67 -0.46 -4.58
CA MET A 10 2.29 0.96 -4.68
C MET A 10 1.19 1.30 -3.68
N LEU A 11 0.22 0.40 -3.48
CA LEU A 11 -0.84 0.56 -2.48
C LEU A 11 -0.28 0.54 -1.05
N SER A 12 0.73 -0.28 -0.77
CA SER A 12 1.34 -0.32 0.56
C SER A 12 2.07 0.98 0.94
N ILE A 13 2.77 1.61 -0.02
CA ILE A 13 3.41 2.92 0.17
C ILE A 13 2.35 4.02 0.39
N SER A 14 1.21 3.93 -0.29
CA SER A 14 0.13 4.90 -0.11
C SER A 14 -0.51 4.86 1.28
N GLY A 15 -0.35 3.74 2.01
CA GLY A 15 -0.84 3.58 3.38
C GLY A 15 -2.35 3.41 3.47
N LEU A 16 -2.92 2.60 2.58
CA LEU A 16 -4.34 2.23 2.65
C LEU A 16 -4.61 1.28 3.82
N PRO A 17 -5.83 1.30 4.41
CA PRO A 17 -6.18 0.56 5.62
C PRO A 17 -5.66 -0.88 5.71
N PRO A 18 -5.78 -1.76 4.69
CA PRO A 18 -5.23 -3.13 4.73
C PRO A 18 -3.71 -3.24 4.86
N MET A 19 -2.96 -2.20 4.48
CA MET A 19 -1.51 -2.29 4.28
C MET A 19 -0.72 -1.77 5.46
N MET A 20 0.47 -2.35 5.66
CA MET A 20 1.41 -1.96 6.73
C MET A 20 1.74 -0.46 6.77
N GLY A 21 1.78 0.23 5.63
CA GLY A 21 2.09 1.66 5.56
C GLY A 21 1.04 2.55 6.22
N PHE A 22 -0.18 2.05 6.43
CA PHE A 22 -1.22 2.77 7.18
C PHE A 22 -0.87 2.90 8.66
N LEU A 23 -0.23 1.88 9.24
CA LEU A 23 0.13 1.82 10.65
C LEU A 23 1.07 2.97 11.04
N MET A 24 2.10 3.25 10.23
CA MET A 24 3.04 4.34 10.50
C MET A 24 2.34 5.71 10.45
N LYS A 25 1.48 5.95 9.45
CA LYS A 25 0.74 7.22 9.32
C LYS A 25 -0.26 7.41 10.46
N TRP A 26 -0.94 6.33 10.86
CA TRP A 26 -1.87 6.39 11.98
C TRP A 26 -1.13 6.66 13.30
N MET A 27 -0.01 6.00 13.58
CA MET A 27 0.78 6.30 14.79
C MET A 27 1.13 7.79 14.90
N VAL A 28 1.53 8.42 13.79
CA VAL A 28 1.82 9.86 13.76
C VAL A 28 0.57 10.70 14.01
N LEU A 29 -0.58 10.33 13.42
CA LEU A 29 -1.85 11.01 13.70
C LEU A 29 -2.25 10.88 15.17
N GLN A 30 -2.15 9.69 15.76
CA GLN A 30 -2.47 9.46 17.16
C GLN A 30 -1.57 10.29 18.10
N ALA A 31 -0.27 10.35 17.79
CA ALA A 31 0.66 11.21 18.53
C ALA A 31 0.30 12.69 18.42
N SER A 32 -0.08 13.17 17.22
CA SER A 32 -0.51 14.57 17.03
C SER A 32 -1.81 14.91 17.75
N LEU A 33 -2.74 13.95 17.84
CA LEU A 33 -3.98 14.09 18.62
C LEU A 33 -3.69 14.23 20.12
N ASN A 34 -2.78 13.41 20.64
CA ASN A 34 -2.37 13.47 22.04
C ASN A 34 -1.71 14.81 22.40
N LEU A 35 -0.96 15.40 21.47
CA LEU A 35 -0.33 16.71 21.63
C LEU A 35 -1.27 17.89 21.34
N LYS A 36 -2.51 17.63 20.91
CA LYS A 36 -3.51 18.65 20.49
C LYS A 36 -3.06 19.58 19.35
N GLU A 37 -2.07 19.15 18.57
CA GLU A 37 -1.50 19.93 17.46
C GLU A 37 -2.37 19.80 16.20
N THR A 38 -3.46 20.55 16.15
CA THR A 38 -4.45 20.50 15.07
C THR A 38 -3.88 20.92 13.71
N MET A 39 -2.97 21.90 13.69
CA MET A 39 -2.35 22.38 12.44
C MET A 39 -1.50 21.28 11.77
N MET A 40 -0.67 20.59 12.55
CA MET A 40 0.13 19.47 12.04
C MET A 40 -0.74 18.33 11.50
N MET A 41 -1.83 18.02 12.19
CA MET A 41 -2.77 16.99 11.76
C MET A 41 -3.40 17.32 10.39
N THR A 42 -3.84 18.57 10.18
CA THR A 42 -4.41 18.98 8.89
C THR A 42 -3.41 18.88 7.75
N LEU A 43 -2.16 19.31 7.97
CA LEU A 43 -1.09 19.21 6.97
C LEU A 43 -0.79 17.75 6.62
N LEU A 44 -0.70 16.88 7.63
CA LEU A 44 -0.51 15.44 7.42
C LEU A 44 -1.62 14.86 6.55
N ILE A 45 -2.88 15.15 6.86
CA ILE A 45 -4.02 14.65 6.09
C ILE A 45 -3.94 15.15 4.64
N MET A 46 -3.69 16.44 4.41
CA MET A 46 -3.59 17.00 3.06
C MET A 46 -2.47 16.35 2.23
N ILE A 47 -1.29 16.16 2.81
CA ILE A 47 -0.17 15.50 2.14
C ILE A 47 -0.52 14.04 1.81
N THR A 48 -1.20 13.32 2.72
CA THR A 48 -1.61 11.94 2.45
C THR A 48 -2.60 11.83 1.29
N LEU A 49 -3.55 12.76 1.18
CA LEU A 49 -4.50 12.78 0.06
C LEU A 49 -3.81 13.02 -1.28
N ILE A 50 -2.86 13.96 -1.33
CA ILE A 50 -2.08 14.25 -2.55
C ILE A 50 -1.28 13.02 -2.99
N THR A 51 -0.60 12.35 -2.06
CA THR A 51 0.18 11.15 -2.36
C THR A 51 -0.70 10.00 -2.86
N ILE A 52 -1.87 9.78 -2.25
CA ILE A 52 -2.82 8.76 -2.70
C ILE A 52 -3.29 9.02 -4.13
N TYR A 53 -3.63 10.27 -4.47
CA TYR A 53 -4.05 10.62 -5.83
C TYR A 53 -2.95 10.29 -6.88
N TYR A 54 -1.71 10.66 -6.59
CA TYR A 54 -0.59 10.41 -7.50
C TYR A 54 -0.35 8.90 -7.72
N TYR A 55 -0.36 8.10 -6.64
CA TYR A 55 -0.16 6.66 -6.73
C TYR A 55 -1.30 5.95 -7.47
N LEU A 56 -2.56 6.37 -7.28
CA LEU A 56 -3.70 5.81 -8.01
C LEU A 56 -3.61 6.07 -9.51
N ARG A 57 -3.16 7.26 -9.93
CA ARG A 57 -2.97 7.59 -11.36
C ARG A 57 -1.90 6.70 -12.00
N ILE A 58 -0.79 6.48 -11.31
CA ILE A 58 0.26 5.56 -11.79
C ILE A 58 -0.28 4.14 -11.91
N MET A 59 -0.97 3.65 -10.87
CA MET A 59 -1.58 2.32 -10.88
C MET A 59 -2.53 2.13 -12.06
N TYR A 60 -3.38 3.12 -12.34
CA TYR A 60 -4.32 3.09 -13.46
C TYR A 60 -3.58 2.95 -14.80
N SER A 61 -2.55 3.76 -15.04
CA SER A 61 -1.75 3.68 -16.27
C SER A 61 -1.07 2.31 -16.43
N ALA A 62 -0.54 1.74 -15.35
CA ALA A 62 0.10 0.42 -15.36
C ALA A 62 -0.88 -0.74 -15.62
N MET A 63 -2.15 -0.59 -15.22
CA MET A 63 -3.20 -1.57 -15.54
C MET A 63 -3.66 -1.47 -16.99
N VAL A 64 -3.90 -0.26 -17.48
CA VAL A 64 -4.41 -0.01 -18.84
C VAL A 64 -3.36 -0.33 -19.90
N MET A 65 -2.06 -0.24 -19.58
CA MET A 65 -0.98 -0.79 -20.40
C MET A 65 -1.01 -2.33 -20.36
N THR A 66 -2.03 -2.94 -20.94
CA THR A 66 -2.09 -4.39 -21.18
C THR A 66 -1.20 -4.74 -22.36
N ASN A 67 0.02 -5.19 -22.07
CA ASN A 67 0.84 -5.90 -23.06
C ASN A 67 0.03 -7.02 -23.71
N THR A 68 -0.04 -6.96 -25.03
CA THR A 68 -0.36 -8.04 -25.96
C THR A 68 0.72 -9.13 -25.87
N GLU A 69 0.83 -9.82 -24.74
CA GLU A 69 1.74 -10.96 -24.63
C GLU A 69 1.09 -12.15 -25.36
N THR A 70 1.70 -12.55 -26.48
CA THR A 70 1.31 -13.73 -27.25
C THR A 70 1.27 -14.94 -26.32
N LYS A 71 0.10 -15.59 -26.23
CA LYS A 71 -0.21 -16.73 -25.35
C LYS A 71 0.68 -17.97 -25.55
N TRP A 72 1.60 -17.95 -26.51
CA TRP A 72 2.23 -19.14 -27.10
C TRP A 72 3.59 -19.53 -26.50
N LYS A 73 4.05 -18.86 -25.43
CA LYS A 73 5.25 -19.30 -24.68
C LYS A 73 4.89 -19.68 -23.25
N ILE A 74 4.40 -20.90 -23.07
CA ILE A 74 4.31 -21.53 -21.75
C ILE A 74 5.73 -22.00 -21.40
N LYS A 75 6.55 -21.08 -20.91
CA LYS A 75 7.77 -21.44 -20.17
C LYS A 75 7.35 -21.45 -18.70
N ASN A 76 7.12 -22.65 -18.17
CA ASN A 76 6.85 -22.87 -16.75
C ASN A 76 8.15 -22.60 -15.97
N THR A 77 8.49 -21.32 -15.81
CA THR A 77 9.51 -20.92 -14.85
C THR A 77 8.86 -20.99 -13.49
N PHE A 78 9.36 -21.88 -12.62
CA PHE A 78 9.06 -21.89 -11.19
C PHE A 78 9.08 -20.45 -10.68
N LYS A 79 7.88 -19.94 -10.45
CA LYS A 79 7.65 -18.53 -10.21
C LYS A 79 8.03 -18.26 -8.78
N ASN A 80 8.74 -17.16 -8.56
CA ASN A 80 9.37 -16.80 -7.30
C ASN A 80 8.33 -16.64 -6.17
N ASN A 81 7.94 -17.75 -5.53
CA ASN A 81 6.91 -17.79 -4.48
C ASN A 81 7.31 -16.99 -3.24
N LYS A 82 8.62 -16.81 -2.98
CA LYS A 82 9.13 -16.03 -1.85
C LYS A 82 8.73 -14.56 -1.90
N ILE A 83 8.68 -13.96 -3.09
CA ILE A 83 8.23 -12.56 -3.24
C ILE A 83 6.72 -12.47 -3.03
N MET A 84 5.97 -13.49 -3.45
CA MET A 84 4.52 -13.54 -3.23
C MET A 84 4.18 -13.64 -1.74
N SER A 85 4.93 -14.44 -0.96
CA SER A 85 4.74 -14.55 0.49
C SER A 85 5.04 -13.25 1.23
N ILE A 86 6.06 -12.48 0.81
CA ILE A 86 6.38 -11.18 1.40
C ILE A 86 5.24 -10.18 1.18
N ASN A 87 4.62 -10.18 -0.01
CA ASN A 87 3.48 -9.31 -0.29
C ASN A 87 2.23 -9.68 0.54
N ILE A 88 2.04 -10.95 0.88
CA ILE A 88 0.94 -11.37 1.77
C ILE A 88 1.15 -10.83 3.19
N ILE A 89 2.39 -10.83 3.70
CA ILE A 89 2.72 -10.23 5.01
C ILE A 89 2.37 -8.74 5.03
N SER A 90 2.59 -8.03 3.92
CA SER A 90 2.26 -6.59 3.84
C SER A 90 0.75 -6.28 3.96
N MET A 91 -0.13 -7.25 3.71
CA MET A 91 -1.59 -7.13 3.84
C MET A 91 -2.10 -7.36 5.27
N MET A 92 -1.25 -7.77 6.21
CA MET A 92 -1.66 -7.98 7.61
C MET A 92 -1.74 -6.68 8.43
N GLY A 93 -1.64 -5.51 7.78
CA GLY A 93 -1.61 -4.20 8.43
C GLY A 93 -2.84 -3.93 9.30
N LEU A 94 -4.04 -4.28 8.83
CA LEU A 94 -5.29 -4.07 9.61
C LEU A 94 -5.29 -4.81 10.94
N MET A 95 -4.84 -6.06 10.96
CA MET A 95 -4.80 -6.86 12.18
C MET A 95 -3.87 -6.24 13.22
N LEU A 96 -2.71 -5.75 12.80
CA LEU A 96 -1.74 -5.13 13.71
C LEU A 96 -2.27 -3.82 14.28
N VAL A 97 -2.90 -3.02 13.44
CA VAL A 97 -3.50 -1.75 13.84
C VAL A 97 -4.58 -1.95 14.90
N SER A 98 -5.48 -2.93 14.72
CA SER A 98 -6.48 -3.24 15.75
C SER A 98 -5.86 -3.67 17.08
N MET A 99 -4.73 -4.39 17.05
CA MET A 99 -4.03 -4.79 18.28
C MET A 99 -3.42 -3.58 19.00
N ILE A 100 -2.82 -2.64 18.27
CA ILE A 100 -2.18 -1.46 18.86
C ILE A 100 -3.20 -0.54 19.54
N ILE A 101 -4.42 -0.41 18.99
CA ILE A 101 -5.47 0.45 19.57
C ILE A 101 -6.06 -0.18 20.84
N MET A 102 -6.05 -1.51 20.91
CA MET A 102 -6.58 -2.25 22.05
C MET A 102 -5.59 -2.34 23.21
N ILE A 103 -4.31 -2.01 22.97
CA ILE A 103 -3.23 -1.88 23.95
C ILE A 103 -3.16 -0.43 24.42
#